data_AF-A0A8J4WFR4-F1
#
_entry.id   AF-A0A8J4WFR4-F1
#
_cell.length_a   1.000
_cell.length_b   1.000
_cell.length_c   1.000
_cell.angle_alpha   90.00
_cell.angle_beta   90.00
_cell.angle_gamma   90.00
#
_symmetry.space_group_name_H-M   'P 1'
#
loop_
_entity.id
_entity.type
_entity.pdbx_description
1 polymer ?
#
loop_
_entity_poly.entity_id
_entity_poly.type
_entity_poly.pdbx_seq_one_letter_code
_entity_poly.pdbx_strand_id
1 'polypeptide(L)'
;MDKSIFPSQSPPHIDLYNFENEQFATCRYILTSPRSLEACAKLNIKPIELLFKKKEDFAVSYRNFPQRKLDELYMQHENVRREKLMKARIERNNLIKKDGQINEGFARYSPQEDRRIENEPDEALSVDRKKQSLTLGPQSTPNSIEKRTPTTHTLPQKYESLLKKLPPNEAKRLKLAHQRCLAYAAQASRSRPSEVSEQTICSLMISGQKTRPQSSYRIQPGISSSERHTGDGPIRRCASNSSLVKESEFWLRRHAIESERIEETERLKSSLEDREKRAEQLVEKNERERQRGLEIAHYERERRLREAQNRRRELDSMLDSYRRDLQETREITQQKARERAFMRLSEELQRKVHERQQKEQHIKENAKQIQERQEEWRRTAEAIQKQKEEHVQKLLEEKELKIQESRNLALAAERLREEMLRVYNLDSFDKKAQRVALINELGLENTF
;
A
#
# COMPACT_ATOMS: atom_id res chain seq x y z
N MET A 1 3.57 -45.77 36.30
CA MET A 1 2.24 -45.14 36.20
C MET A 1 2.34 -43.81 36.92
N ASP A 2 2.66 -42.74 36.22
CA ASP A 2 2.61 -41.39 36.80
C ASP A 2 1.56 -40.58 36.07
N LYS A 3 0.33 -40.66 36.61
CA LYS A 3 -0.78 -39.77 36.28
C LYS A 3 -0.56 -38.46 37.03
N SER A 4 0.27 -37.57 36.49
CA SER A 4 0.37 -36.19 36.96
C SER A 4 -0.78 -35.36 36.37
N ILE A 5 -1.79 -35.15 37.21
CA ILE A 5 -2.39 -33.84 37.49
C ILE A 5 -2.62 -32.97 36.24
N PHE A 6 -3.81 -33.04 35.65
CA PHE A 6 -4.30 -32.02 34.71
C PHE A 6 -4.72 -30.78 35.51
N PRO A 7 -4.00 -29.64 35.42
CA PRO A 7 -4.58 -28.39 35.90
C PRO A 7 -5.64 -27.97 34.88
N SER A 8 -6.84 -27.64 35.38
CA SER A 8 -7.94 -27.02 34.63
C SER A 8 -7.58 -25.60 34.20
N GLN A 9 -6.56 -25.46 33.35
CA GLN A 9 -6.17 -24.18 32.78
C GLN A 9 -6.90 -24.02 31.45
N SER A 10 -7.61 -22.89 31.32
CA SER A 10 -8.20 -22.47 30.07
C SER A 10 -7.15 -22.56 28.95
N PRO A 11 -7.53 -23.00 27.74
CA PRO A 11 -6.58 -23.11 26.64
C PRO A 11 -5.90 -21.75 26.42
N PRO A 12 -4.57 -21.72 26.21
CA PRO A 12 -3.82 -20.48 26.06
C PRO A 12 -4.41 -19.65 24.92
N HIS A 13 -4.50 -18.32 25.09
CA HIS A 13 -5.07 -17.43 24.07
C HIS A 13 -4.09 -17.22 22.91
N ILE A 14 -4.34 -17.92 21.81
CA ILE A 14 -3.52 -17.94 20.60
C ILE A 14 -4.34 -17.35 19.45
N ASP A 15 -3.82 -16.29 18.85
CA ASP A 15 -4.45 -15.47 17.84
C ASP A 15 -3.53 -15.25 16.62
N LEU A 16 -4.02 -14.56 15.58
CA LEU A 16 -3.25 -14.32 14.34
C LEU A 16 -1.99 -13.44 14.49
N TYR A 17 -1.73 -12.88 15.67
CA TYR A 17 -0.55 -12.05 15.95
C TYR A 17 0.50 -12.78 16.79
N ASN A 18 0.09 -13.72 17.65
CA ASN A 18 0.99 -14.37 18.60
C ASN A 18 1.24 -15.87 18.32
N PHE A 19 0.54 -16.50 17.37
CA PHE A 19 0.63 -17.95 17.11
C PHE A 19 2.00 -18.47 16.64
N GLU A 20 2.88 -17.58 16.15
CA GLU A 20 4.25 -17.94 15.73
C GLU A 20 5.28 -17.77 16.86
N ASN A 21 4.87 -17.36 18.06
CA ASN A 21 5.79 -17.17 19.19
C ASN A 21 6.29 -18.53 19.71
N GLU A 22 7.59 -18.62 20.05
CA GLU A 22 8.24 -19.86 20.53
C GLU A 22 7.54 -20.48 21.75
N GLN A 23 6.93 -19.65 22.60
CA GLN A 23 6.15 -20.09 23.77
C GLN A 23 4.96 -21.00 23.43
N PHE A 24 4.47 -20.99 22.18
CA PHE A 24 3.36 -21.81 21.72
C PHE A 24 3.78 -22.90 20.73
N ALA A 25 5.07 -23.02 20.42
CA ALA A 25 5.57 -24.00 19.45
C ALA A 25 5.28 -25.46 19.86
N THR A 26 5.19 -25.74 21.17
CA THR A 26 4.85 -27.05 21.73
C THR A 26 3.37 -27.20 22.08
N CYS A 27 2.54 -26.18 21.82
CA CYS A 27 1.12 -26.21 22.13
C CYS A 27 0.36 -27.15 21.18
N ARG A 28 -0.64 -27.87 21.71
CA ARG A 28 -1.51 -28.74 20.92
C ARG A 28 -2.41 -27.97 19.94
N TYR A 29 -2.70 -26.71 20.24
CA TYR A 29 -3.64 -25.88 19.48
C TYR A 29 -2.90 -24.81 18.68
N ILE A 30 -3.33 -24.60 17.42
CA ILE A 30 -2.73 -23.61 16.52
C ILE A 30 -3.35 -22.22 16.72
N LEU A 31 -4.67 -22.15 16.86
CA LEU A 31 -5.42 -20.94 17.17
C LEU A 31 -6.51 -21.31 18.17
N THR A 32 -6.73 -20.46 19.16
CA THR A 32 -7.77 -20.63 20.19
C THR A 32 -8.65 -19.39 20.33
N SER A 33 -8.22 -18.26 19.77
CA SER A 33 -8.99 -17.02 19.70
C SER A 33 -10.21 -17.20 18.79
N PRO A 34 -11.45 -17.08 19.30
CA PRO A 34 -12.67 -17.29 18.51
C PRO A 34 -12.72 -16.41 17.26
N ARG A 35 -12.38 -15.13 17.40
CA ARG A 35 -12.33 -14.17 16.27
C ARG A 35 -11.29 -14.53 15.22
N SER A 36 -10.16 -15.11 15.63
CA SER A 36 -9.12 -15.56 14.70
C SER A 36 -9.57 -16.80 13.94
N LEU A 37 -10.25 -17.72 14.61
CA LEU A 37 -10.83 -18.93 14.00
C LEU A 37 -11.97 -18.56 13.04
N GLU A 38 -12.84 -17.63 13.42
CA GLU A 38 -13.93 -17.14 12.57
C GLU A 38 -13.40 -16.44 11.32
N ALA A 39 -12.37 -15.60 11.45
CA ALA A 39 -11.73 -14.96 10.29
C ALA A 39 -11.13 -15.99 9.31
N CYS A 40 -10.52 -17.06 9.84
CA CYS A 40 -10.02 -18.16 9.02
C CYS A 40 -11.16 -18.91 8.32
N ALA A 41 -12.25 -19.21 9.05
CA ALA A 41 -13.43 -19.90 8.52
C ALA A 41 -14.10 -19.09 7.39
N LYS A 42 -14.29 -17.78 7.57
CA LYS A 42 -14.88 -16.88 6.56
C LYS A 42 -14.07 -16.84 5.25
N LEU A 43 -12.76 -16.99 5.35
CA LEU A 43 -11.85 -16.99 4.20
C LEU A 43 -11.55 -18.40 3.67
N ASN A 44 -12.15 -19.45 4.23
CA ASN A 44 -11.82 -20.85 3.93
C ASN A 44 -10.32 -21.17 4.06
N ILE A 45 -9.64 -20.53 5.02
CA ILE A 45 -8.22 -20.76 5.30
C ILE A 45 -8.11 -21.74 6.48
N LYS A 46 -7.37 -22.84 6.31
CA LYS A 46 -7.06 -23.74 7.43
C LYS A 46 -5.96 -23.12 8.30
N PRO A 47 -6.11 -23.05 9.64
CA PRO A 47 -5.08 -22.46 10.52
C PRO A 47 -3.67 -23.04 10.33
N ILE A 48 -3.57 -24.34 10.01
CA ILE A 48 -2.30 -25.02 9.74
C ILE A 48 -1.55 -24.48 8.52
N GLU A 49 -2.27 -23.90 7.54
CA GLU A 49 -1.66 -23.30 6.36
C GLU A 49 -0.99 -21.96 6.64
N LEU A 50 -1.28 -21.34 7.78
CA LEU A 50 -0.67 -20.07 8.19
C LEU A 50 0.66 -20.25 8.90
N LEU A 51 0.97 -21.47 9.38
CA LEU A 51 2.19 -21.78 10.10
C LEU A 51 3.42 -21.67 9.19
N PHE A 52 4.44 -20.99 9.69
CA PHE A 52 5.74 -20.95 9.05
C PHE A 52 6.35 -22.35 8.99
N LYS A 53 6.80 -22.75 7.79
CA LYS A 53 7.55 -23.98 7.59
C LYS A 53 8.97 -23.60 7.24
N LYS A 54 9.95 -24.19 7.93
CA LYS A 54 11.36 -23.97 7.60
C LYS A 54 11.68 -24.55 6.23
N LYS A 55 12.70 -23.99 5.57
CA LYS A 55 13.12 -24.42 4.24
C LYS A 55 13.57 -25.87 4.23
N GLU A 56 14.19 -26.32 5.31
CA GLU A 56 14.66 -27.70 5.50
C GLU A 56 13.48 -28.68 5.51
N ASP A 57 12.41 -28.36 6.26
CA ASP A 57 11.20 -29.18 6.34
C ASP A 57 10.43 -29.19 5.00
N PHE A 58 10.45 -28.06 4.29
CA PHE A 58 9.87 -27.95 2.95
C PHE A 58 10.65 -28.79 1.94
N ALA A 59 11.98 -28.81 2.01
CA ALA A 59 12.85 -29.59 1.13
C ALA A 59 12.59 -31.10 1.20
N VAL A 60 12.22 -31.61 2.39
CA VAL A 60 11.88 -33.04 2.57
C VAL A 60 10.71 -33.47 1.68
N SER A 61 9.76 -32.57 1.40
CA SER A 61 8.60 -32.86 0.55
C SER A 61 8.90 -32.79 -0.96
N TYR A 62 10.04 -32.20 -1.34
CA TYR A 62 10.40 -31.88 -2.73
C TYR A 62 11.83 -32.33 -3.10
N ARG A 63 12.28 -33.46 -2.53
CA ARG A 63 13.66 -33.99 -2.67
C ARG A 63 14.14 -34.21 -4.11
N ASN A 64 13.24 -34.32 -5.09
CA ASN A 64 13.56 -34.61 -6.49
C ASN A 64 13.78 -33.35 -7.36
N PHE A 65 13.67 -32.15 -6.78
CA PHE A 65 13.83 -30.90 -7.54
C PHE A 65 15.24 -30.30 -7.38
N PRO A 66 15.81 -29.70 -8.43
CA PRO A 66 17.04 -28.94 -8.33
C PRO A 66 16.92 -27.80 -7.31
N GLN A 67 17.99 -27.51 -6.57
CA GLN A 67 18.00 -26.50 -5.50
C GLN A 67 17.42 -25.14 -5.92
N ARG A 68 17.72 -24.68 -7.14
CA ARG A 68 17.17 -23.40 -7.65
C ARG A 68 15.64 -23.42 -7.75
N LYS A 69 15.08 -24.52 -8.24
CA LYS A 69 13.62 -24.67 -8.38
C LYS A 69 12.95 -24.87 -7.02
N LEU A 70 13.63 -25.54 -6.08
CA LEU A 70 13.17 -25.66 -4.70
C LEU A 70 13.08 -24.30 -4.01
N ASP A 71 14.07 -23.43 -4.22
CA ASP A 71 14.11 -22.08 -3.66
C ASP A 71 12.97 -21.22 -4.20
N GLU A 72 12.70 -21.29 -5.50
CA GLU A 72 11.56 -20.62 -6.13
C GLU A 72 10.22 -21.10 -5.57
N LEU A 73 10.03 -22.42 -5.45
CA LEU A 73 8.80 -23.01 -4.89
C LEU A 73 8.61 -22.64 -3.42
N TYR A 74 9.69 -22.62 -2.63
CA TYR A 74 9.65 -22.20 -1.24
C TYR A 74 9.28 -20.72 -1.10
N MET A 75 9.85 -19.85 -1.94
CA MET A 75 9.46 -18.43 -1.97
C MET A 75 7.99 -18.24 -2.34
N GLN A 76 7.50 -18.97 -3.34
CA GLN A 76 6.08 -18.94 -3.71
C GLN A 76 5.18 -19.41 -2.57
N HIS A 77 5.54 -20.52 -1.91
CA HIS A 77 4.82 -21.04 -0.74
C HIS A 77 4.76 -20.01 0.39
N GLU A 78 5.90 -19.40 0.77
CA GLU A 78 5.94 -18.38 1.82
C GLU A 78 5.18 -17.11 1.44
N ASN A 79 5.21 -16.70 0.17
CA ASN A 79 4.43 -15.56 -0.30
C ASN A 79 2.92 -15.82 -0.18
N VAL A 80 2.44 -16.99 -0.62
CA VAL A 80 1.03 -17.39 -0.49
C VAL A 80 0.62 -17.45 0.98
N ARG A 81 1.47 -18.01 1.85
CA ARG A 81 1.23 -18.04 3.30
C ARG A 81 1.06 -16.64 3.88
N ARG A 82 1.98 -15.71 3.57
CA ARG A 82 1.93 -14.32 4.05
C ARG A 82 0.68 -13.59 3.57
N GLU A 83 0.29 -13.80 2.31
CA GLU A 83 -0.95 -13.22 1.78
C GLU A 83 -2.19 -13.75 2.51
N LYS A 84 -2.27 -15.06 2.73
CA LYS A 84 -3.36 -15.69 3.51
C LYS A 84 -3.40 -15.13 4.93
N LEU A 85 -2.25 -15.03 5.60
CA LEU A 85 -2.15 -14.48 6.95
C LEU A 85 -2.59 -13.01 7.02
N MET A 86 -2.18 -12.19 6.04
CA MET A 86 -2.58 -10.79 5.96
C MET A 86 -4.10 -10.65 5.79
N LYS A 87 -4.70 -11.42 4.87
CA LYS A 87 -6.16 -11.44 4.67
C LYS A 87 -6.89 -11.85 5.95
N ALA A 88 -6.43 -12.90 6.64
CA ALA A 88 -7.02 -13.33 7.90
C ALA A 88 -6.93 -12.25 9.00
N ARG A 89 -5.81 -11.53 9.10
CA ARG A 89 -5.65 -10.41 10.05
C ARG A 89 -6.59 -9.25 9.76
N ILE A 90 -6.77 -8.90 8.49
CA ILE A 90 -7.73 -7.87 8.06
C ILE A 90 -9.14 -8.30 8.45
N GLU A 91 -9.54 -9.54 8.13
CA GLU A 91 -10.88 -10.00 8.40
C GLU A 91 -11.17 -10.08 9.90
N ARG A 92 -10.21 -10.53 10.71
CA ARG A 92 -10.32 -10.45 12.17
C ARG A 92 -10.59 -9.02 12.66
N ASN A 93 -9.89 -8.02 12.13
CA ASN A 93 -10.11 -6.62 12.51
C ASN A 93 -11.48 -6.11 12.04
N ASN A 94 -11.98 -6.59 10.90
CA ASN A 94 -13.35 -6.30 10.46
C ASN A 94 -14.39 -6.88 11.42
N LEU A 95 -14.18 -8.11 11.93
CA LEU A 95 -15.04 -8.72 12.94
C LEU A 95 -15.05 -7.90 14.23
N ILE A 96 -13.87 -7.48 14.72
CA ILE A 96 -13.76 -6.64 15.92
C ILE A 96 -14.56 -5.34 15.76
N LYS A 97 -14.50 -4.71 14.57
CA LYS A 97 -15.25 -3.48 14.28
C LYS A 97 -16.77 -3.73 14.17
N LYS A 98 -17.18 -4.83 13.54
CA LYS A 98 -18.60 -5.20 13.41
C LYS A 98 -19.22 -5.49 14.77
N ASP A 99 -18.54 -6.26 15.62
CA ASP A 99 -18.99 -6.54 16.99
C ASP A 99 -19.12 -5.26 17.82
N GLY A 100 -18.20 -4.30 17.62
CA GLY A 100 -18.27 -2.99 18.27
C GLY A 100 -19.48 -2.16 17.85
N GLN A 101 -19.86 -2.19 16.56
CA GLN A 101 -21.04 -1.49 16.06
C GLN A 101 -22.37 -2.16 16.45
N ILE A 102 -22.40 -3.50 16.51
CA ILE A 102 -23.59 -4.25 16.93
C ILE A 102 -23.87 -4.03 18.42
N ASN A 103 -22.85 -3.92 19.27
CA ASN A 103 -23.03 -3.63 20.70
C ASN A 103 -23.53 -2.20 21.00
N GLU A 104 -23.23 -1.20 20.15
CA GLU A 104 -23.84 0.13 20.28
C GLU A 104 -25.30 0.17 19.77
N GLY A 105 -25.67 -0.71 18.83
CA GLY A 105 -27.03 -0.86 18.33
C GLY A 105 -27.97 -1.67 19.23
N PHE A 106 -27.45 -2.66 19.96
CA PHE A 106 -28.24 -3.54 20.84
C PHE A 106 -28.58 -2.94 22.22
N ALA A 107 -27.96 -1.82 22.61
CA ALA A 107 -28.31 -1.11 23.85
C ALA A 107 -29.60 -0.27 23.76
N ARG A 108 -30.32 -0.26 22.61
CA ARG A 108 -31.54 0.55 22.41
C ARG A 108 -32.83 -0.22 22.19
N TYR A 109 -32.83 -1.56 22.15
CA TYR A 109 -34.08 -2.31 22.04
C TYR A 109 -34.11 -3.50 23.00
N SER A 110 -34.91 -3.30 24.05
CA SER A 110 -35.42 -4.35 24.92
C SER A 110 -36.36 -5.27 24.12
N PRO A 111 -36.25 -6.60 24.19
CA PRO A 111 -37.12 -7.50 23.44
C PRO A 111 -38.49 -7.62 24.12
N GLN A 112 -39.54 -7.30 23.39
CA GLN A 112 -40.88 -7.83 23.65
C GLN A 112 -41.17 -8.87 22.59
N GLU A 113 -41.56 -10.05 23.06
CA GLU A 113 -41.90 -11.23 22.28
C GLU A 113 -42.98 -10.93 21.24
N ASP A 114 -42.86 -11.45 20.02
CA ASP A 114 -43.97 -12.22 19.46
C ASP A 114 -43.55 -13.16 18.33
N ARG A 115 -44.21 -14.31 18.31
CA ARG A 115 -44.02 -15.45 17.42
C ARG A 115 -44.73 -15.24 16.07
N ARG A 116 -44.13 -15.70 14.96
CA ARG A 116 -44.68 -16.65 13.94
C ARG A 116 -43.77 -16.71 12.69
N ILE A 117 -43.18 -17.87 12.33
CA ILE A 117 -43.49 -18.79 11.19
C ILE A 117 -43.85 -18.03 9.87
N GLU A 118 -43.23 -18.18 8.68
CA GLU A 118 -42.83 -19.36 7.87
C GLU A 118 -41.81 -18.99 6.74
N ASN A 119 -40.93 -19.96 6.41
CA ASN A 119 -40.42 -20.45 5.09
C ASN A 119 -40.17 -19.52 3.86
N GLU A 120 -38.89 -19.54 3.38
CA GLU A 120 -38.33 -19.87 2.02
C GLU A 120 -39.05 -19.42 0.71
N PRO A 121 -38.38 -19.44 -0.48
CA PRO A 121 -37.13 -18.78 -0.92
C PRO A 121 -37.30 -18.08 -2.31
N ASP A 122 -36.23 -17.44 -2.82
CA ASP A 122 -35.71 -17.51 -4.21
C ASP A 122 -35.06 -16.23 -4.77
N GLU A 123 -33.92 -16.47 -5.44
CA GLU A 123 -33.36 -15.86 -6.67
C GLU A 123 -33.31 -14.33 -6.86
N ALA A 124 -32.31 -13.71 -7.49
CA ALA A 124 -30.99 -14.08 -8.00
C ALA A 124 -30.31 -12.78 -8.50
N LEU A 125 -29.02 -12.89 -8.83
CA LEU A 125 -28.21 -12.04 -9.72
C LEU A 125 -27.80 -10.62 -9.26
N SER A 126 -26.49 -10.38 -9.11
CA SER A 126 -25.74 -9.60 -10.13
C SER A 126 -24.22 -9.50 -9.84
N VAL A 127 -23.45 -9.93 -10.85
CA VAL A 127 -22.34 -9.22 -11.53
C VAL A 127 -21.08 -8.78 -10.74
N ASP A 128 -19.99 -9.46 -11.11
CA ASP A 128 -18.62 -8.99 -11.37
C ASP A 128 -18.23 -7.54 -11.04
N ARG A 129 -17.19 -7.40 -10.22
CA ARG A 129 -16.02 -6.57 -10.61
C ARG A 129 -14.77 -6.86 -9.78
N LYS A 130 -13.82 -7.53 -10.42
CA LYS A 130 -12.38 -7.49 -10.09
C LYS A 130 -11.89 -6.04 -10.13
N LYS A 131 -11.23 -5.56 -9.06
CA LYS A 131 -10.15 -4.57 -9.20
C LYS A 131 -8.95 -4.93 -8.34
N GLN A 132 -7.85 -5.05 -9.07
CA GLN A 132 -6.47 -5.09 -8.66
C GLN A 132 -6.09 -3.77 -7.97
N SER A 133 -5.27 -3.83 -6.92
CA SER A 133 -4.14 -2.90 -6.79
C SER A 133 -3.13 -3.44 -5.78
N LEU A 134 -1.98 -3.84 -6.32
CA LEU A 134 -0.70 -3.93 -5.63
C LEU A 134 -0.18 -2.52 -5.37
N THR A 135 0.36 -2.26 -4.18
CA THR A 135 1.60 -1.49 -4.06
C THR A 135 2.38 -1.89 -2.81
N LEU A 136 3.62 -2.26 -3.10
CA LEU A 136 4.71 -2.58 -2.18
C LEU A 136 5.19 -1.32 -1.44
N GLY A 137 5.49 -1.50 -0.16
CA GLY A 137 6.46 -0.69 0.59
C GLY A 137 7.55 -1.63 1.16
N PRO A 138 8.80 -1.16 1.33
CA PRO A 138 9.97 -2.03 1.39
C PRO A 138 10.35 -2.52 2.79
N GLN A 139 11.16 -3.58 2.74
CA GLN A 139 11.82 -4.38 3.76
C GLN A 139 12.53 -3.62 4.90
N SER A 140 12.53 -4.18 6.11
CA SER A 140 13.65 -4.96 6.70
C SER A 140 13.59 -5.05 8.24
N THR A 141 13.77 -6.28 8.74
CA THR A 141 14.12 -6.68 10.13
C THR A 141 15.67 -6.81 10.23
N PRO A 142 16.36 -7.37 11.28
CA PRO A 142 15.92 -7.92 12.59
C PRO A 142 16.84 -7.64 13.84
N ASN A 143 16.30 -8.01 15.01
CA ASN A 143 16.83 -8.74 16.18
C ASN A 143 18.11 -8.39 16.98
N SER A 144 17.92 -8.56 18.30
CA SER A 144 18.65 -9.43 19.24
C SER A 144 19.48 -8.81 20.37
N ILE A 145 19.21 -9.37 21.54
CA ILE A 145 19.78 -9.14 22.86
C ILE A 145 21.12 -9.87 22.95
N GLU A 146 22.18 -9.15 23.33
CA GLU A 146 23.39 -9.72 23.92
C GLU A 146 23.79 -8.95 25.19
N LYS A 147 24.50 -9.70 26.05
CA LYS A 147 24.70 -9.49 27.48
C LYS A 147 25.61 -8.31 27.83
N ARG A 148 25.38 -7.77 29.03
CA ARG A 148 26.10 -6.66 29.68
C ARG A 148 27.58 -6.95 29.90
N THR A 149 28.42 -5.98 29.57
CA THR A 149 29.61 -5.55 30.34
C THR A 149 29.70 -4.01 30.30
N PRO A 150 30.32 -3.34 31.30
CA PRO A 150 30.24 -1.89 31.43
C PRO A 150 31.29 -1.23 30.54
N THR A 151 30.89 -0.87 29.32
CA THR A 151 31.73 -0.14 28.37
C THR A 151 31.29 1.32 28.32
N THR A 152 32.27 2.21 28.41
CA THR A 152 32.17 3.67 28.22
C THR A 152 31.18 4.07 27.13
N HIS A 153 30.25 4.98 27.46
CA HIS A 153 29.17 5.44 26.60
C HIS A 153 29.68 6.22 25.37
N THR A 154 29.94 5.50 24.29
CA THR A 154 30.23 6.07 22.96
C THR A 154 29.06 5.77 22.02
N LEU A 155 28.70 6.73 21.16
CA LEU A 155 27.69 6.59 20.10
C LEU A 155 27.92 5.29 19.30
N PRO A 156 26.87 4.53 18.92
CA PRO A 156 27.06 3.28 18.17
C PRO A 156 27.84 3.52 16.88
N GLN A 157 28.88 2.70 16.62
CA GLN A 157 29.81 2.82 15.47
C GLN A 157 29.09 2.99 14.11
N LYS A 158 27.88 2.45 13.98
CA LYS A 158 27.03 2.56 12.78
C LYS A 158 26.68 4.01 12.39
N TYR A 159 26.70 4.95 13.34
CA TYR A 159 26.39 6.37 13.10
C TYR A 159 27.64 7.24 12.94
N GLU A 160 28.82 6.70 13.19
CA GLU A 160 30.07 7.45 13.17
C GLU A 160 30.50 7.79 11.73
N SER A 161 30.19 6.92 10.78
CA SER A 161 30.38 7.15 9.34
C SER A 161 29.44 8.22 8.76
N LEU A 162 28.27 8.44 9.38
CA LEU A 162 27.31 9.49 8.99
C LEU A 162 27.66 10.84 9.62
N LEU A 163 28.15 10.84 10.88
CA LEU A 163 28.65 12.04 11.56
C LEU A 163 29.87 12.66 10.87
N LYS A 164 30.71 11.84 10.21
CA LYS A 164 31.85 12.31 9.40
C LYS A 164 31.45 12.98 8.07
N LYS A 165 30.22 12.74 7.59
CA LYS A 165 29.68 13.33 6.35
C LYS A 165 28.88 14.62 6.60
N LEU A 166 28.63 14.96 7.86
CA LEU A 166 27.90 16.16 8.26
C LEU A 166 28.86 17.32 8.51
N PRO A 167 28.45 18.57 8.24
CA PRO A 167 29.21 19.75 8.62
C PRO A 167 29.54 19.75 10.13
N PRO A 168 30.72 20.26 10.55
CA PRO A 168 31.18 20.16 11.95
C PRO A 168 30.19 20.72 12.97
N ASN A 169 29.45 21.77 12.61
CA ASN A 169 28.46 22.42 13.46
C ASN A 169 27.20 21.55 13.66
N GLU A 170 26.78 20.82 12.63
CA GLU A 170 25.64 19.90 12.73
C GLU A 170 25.99 18.64 13.51
N ALA A 171 27.20 18.11 13.31
CA ALA A 171 27.71 16.98 14.08
C ALA A 171 27.79 17.30 15.59
N LYS A 172 28.25 18.52 15.96
CA LYS A 172 28.25 18.99 17.35
C LYS A 172 26.83 19.10 17.92
N ARG A 173 25.90 19.66 17.15
CA ARG A 173 24.49 19.81 17.56
C ARG A 173 23.82 18.45 17.79
N LEU A 174 24.09 17.48 16.91
CA LEU A 174 23.56 16.12 17.02
C LEU A 174 24.11 15.38 18.23
N LYS A 175 25.42 15.52 18.51
CA LYS A 175 26.06 14.95 19.71
C LYS A 175 25.46 15.50 20.99
N LEU A 176 25.24 16.82 21.06
CA LEU A 176 24.64 17.47 22.22
C LEU A 176 23.17 17.05 22.43
N ALA A 177 22.39 16.93 21.34
CA ALA A 177 21.01 16.45 21.40
C ALA A 177 20.91 15.00 21.89
N HIS A 178 21.81 14.13 21.43
CA HIS A 178 21.89 12.75 21.90
C HIS A 178 22.23 12.67 23.38
N GLN A 179 23.20 13.48 23.85
CA GLN A 179 23.57 13.55 25.27
C GLN A 179 22.40 13.99 26.16
N ARG A 180 21.59 14.96 25.71
CA ARG A 180 20.37 15.40 26.40
C ARG A 180 19.31 14.30 26.47
N CYS A 181 19.12 13.54 25.39
CA CYS A 181 18.17 12.41 25.39
C CYS A 181 18.58 11.32 26.38
N LEU A 182 19.87 10.99 26.46
CA LEU A 182 20.37 10.02 27.43
C LEU A 182 20.22 10.51 28.88
N ALA A 183 20.48 11.78 29.14
CA ALA A 183 20.26 12.38 30.47
C ALA A 183 18.77 12.31 30.88
N TYR A 184 17.85 12.55 29.93
CA TYR A 184 16.41 12.46 30.18
C TYR A 184 15.96 11.01 30.43
N ALA A 185 16.47 10.04 29.67
CA ALA A 185 16.17 8.62 29.85
C ALA A 185 16.69 8.07 31.19
N ALA A 186 17.85 8.54 31.66
CA ALA A 186 18.41 8.20 32.96
C ALA A 186 17.59 8.77 34.14
N GLN A 187 16.88 9.88 33.92
CA GLN A 187 15.98 10.47 34.93
C GLN A 187 14.60 9.79 34.94
N ALA A 188 14.08 9.41 33.77
CA ALA A 188 12.77 8.75 33.63
C ALA A 188 12.71 7.34 34.25
N SER A 189 13.85 6.66 34.38
CA SER A 189 13.93 5.31 34.97
C SER A 189 13.88 5.29 36.50
N ARG A 190 13.79 6.46 37.17
CA ARG A 190 13.63 6.57 38.63
C ARG A 190 12.18 6.74 39.10
N SER A 191 11.21 6.85 38.20
CA SER A 191 9.79 6.99 38.56
C SER A 191 8.95 5.87 37.93
N ARG A 192 8.79 4.76 38.67
CA ARG A 192 7.74 3.76 38.43
C ARG A 192 6.51 4.12 39.27
N PRO A 193 5.29 4.17 38.72
CA PRO A 193 4.07 4.26 39.52
C PRO A 193 3.60 2.86 39.90
N SER A 194 3.34 2.67 41.20
CA SER A 194 2.54 1.58 41.73
C SER A 194 1.07 1.92 41.51
N GLU A 195 0.28 0.91 41.15
CA GLU A 195 -1.18 0.95 41.08
C GLU A 195 -1.77 1.40 42.43
N VAL A 196 -2.86 2.19 42.39
CA VAL A 196 -4.09 2.12 43.21
C VAL A 196 -4.85 3.46 43.20
N SER A 197 -6.16 3.34 42.97
CA SER A 197 -7.28 4.24 43.31
C SER A 197 -7.49 5.54 42.51
N GLU A 198 -8.55 5.51 41.71
CA GLU A 198 -9.34 6.67 41.32
C GLU A 198 -9.88 7.38 42.57
N GLN A 199 -9.54 8.66 42.70
CA GLN A 199 -10.34 9.75 43.26
C GLN A 199 -9.37 10.89 43.54
N THR A 200 -9.57 12.02 42.86
CA THR A 200 -9.53 13.39 43.40
C THR A 200 -9.13 14.36 42.29
N ILE A 201 -10.12 15.15 41.93
CA ILE A 201 -10.07 16.34 41.09
C ILE A 201 -9.37 17.47 41.86
N CYS A 202 -8.65 18.33 41.12
CA CYS A 202 -8.14 19.65 41.50
C CYS A 202 -6.93 19.74 42.45
N SER A 203 -5.74 20.01 41.88
CA SER A 203 -4.91 21.19 42.25
C SER A 203 -3.55 21.17 41.55
N LEU A 204 -3.33 22.12 40.64
CA LEU A 204 -1.98 22.51 40.21
C LEU A 204 -1.93 24.04 40.19
N MET A 205 -1.66 24.58 41.38
CA MET A 205 -1.27 25.97 41.57
C MET A 205 0.24 26.12 41.42
N ILE A 206 0.56 27.18 40.69
CA ILE A 206 1.83 27.81 40.38
C ILE A 206 2.74 27.94 41.61
N SER A 207 4.00 27.54 41.44
CA SER A 207 5.11 27.81 42.34
C SER A 207 5.43 29.31 42.39
N GLY A 208 5.07 29.96 43.48
CA GLY A 208 5.56 31.30 43.85
C GLY A 208 6.31 31.21 45.17
N GLN A 209 7.64 31.18 45.11
CA GLN A 209 8.48 31.27 46.30
C GLN A 209 8.41 32.69 46.87
N LYS A 210 7.92 32.82 48.11
CA LYS A 210 8.30 33.92 49.00
C LYS A 210 8.59 33.37 50.39
N THR A 211 9.75 33.73 50.86
CA THR A 211 10.38 33.44 52.14
C THR A 211 9.57 34.01 53.30
N ARG A 212 9.35 33.19 54.33
CA ARG A 212 8.92 33.60 55.67
C ARG A 212 9.86 32.91 56.67
N PRO A 213 10.54 33.63 57.58
CA PRO A 213 11.17 33.01 58.72
C PRO A 213 10.14 32.78 59.82
N GLN A 214 10.13 31.56 60.35
CA GLN A 214 9.57 31.24 61.66
C GLN A 214 10.54 31.70 62.76
N SER A 215 10.00 32.25 63.85
CA SER A 215 10.56 32.18 65.20
C SER A 215 9.45 32.64 66.16
N SER A 216 8.72 31.72 66.75
CA SER A 216 8.98 31.04 68.02
C SER A 216 8.39 31.77 69.23
N TYR A 217 7.26 31.20 69.66
CA TYR A 217 6.64 31.15 70.98
C TYR A 217 7.46 31.72 72.15
N ARG A 218 6.85 32.63 72.92
CA ARG A 218 6.99 32.66 74.39
C ARG A 218 5.83 33.40 75.05
N ILE A 219 4.88 32.63 75.58
CA ILE A 219 3.90 33.07 76.58
C ILE A 219 4.65 33.23 77.90
N GLN A 220 4.50 34.37 78.57
CA GLN A 220 4.78 34.53 80.00
C GLN A 220 3.54 35.06 80.71
N PRO A 221 3.11 34.45 81.83
CA PRO A 221 2.17 35.05 82.77
C PRO A 221 2.94 35.85 83.82
N GLY A 222 2.73 37.17 83.85
CA GLY A 222 3.29 38.07 84.87
C GLY A 222 2.28 38.30 85.99
N ILE A 223 2.52 37.66 87.12
CA ILE A 223 1.88 37.89 88.43
C ILE A 223 2.56 39.10 89.09
N SER A 224 1.78 40.07 89.57
CA SER A 224 2.18 41.17 90.48
C SER A 224 0.87 41.81 90.98
N SER A 225 0.31 41.62 92.17
CA SER A 225 0.81 41.54 93.55
C SER A 225 1.51 42.81 94.07
N SER A 226 0.72 43.80 94.48
CA SER A 226 1.02 44.84 95.48
C SER A 226 -0.18 45.80 95.53
N GLU A 227 -0.68 46.36 96.63
CA GLU A 227 -0.52 46.17 98.07
C GLU A 227 -1.78 46.78 98.68
N ARG A 228 -2.29 46.15 99.73
CA ARG A 228 -3.32 46.73 100.60
C ARG A 228 -2.59 47.65 101.58
N HIS A 229 -2.98 48.92 101.64
CA HIS A 229 -2.74 49.73 102.82
C HIS A 229 -4.05 50.21 103.42
N THR A 230 -4.35 49.59 104.56
CA THR A 230 -5.23 50.03 105.63
C THR A 230 -4.79 51.39 106.15
N GLY A 231 -5.71 52.34 106.21
CA GLY A 231 -5.56 53.61 106.89
C GLY A 231 -6.89 53.98 107.55
N ASP A 232 -7.12 53.43 108.74
CA ASP A 232 -8.17 53.85 109.66
C ASP A 232 -7.93 55.28 110.12
N GLY A 233 -8.94 56.14 109.98
CA GLY A 233 -8.96 57.49 110.51
C GLY A 233 -10.40 57.90 110.83
N PRO A 234 -10.79 58.03 112.12
CA PRO A 234 -12.16 58.35 112.50
C PRO A 234 -12.30 59.86 112.69
N ILE A 235 -12.94 60.58 111.75
CA ILE A 235 -13.26 62.00 111.95
C ILE A 235 -14.69 62.33 111.50
N ARG A 236 -15.54 62.43 112.53
CA ARG A 236 -16.61 63.41 112.76
C ARG A 236 -17.65 63.63 111.66
N ARG A 237 -18.84 63.09 111.97
CA ARG A 237 -20.14 63.60 111.54
C ARG A 237 -20.28 65.08 111.92
N CYS A 238 -20.34 65.95 110.92
CA CYS A 238 -21.05 67.22 111.01
C CYS A 238 -22.13 67.19 109.94
N ALA A 239 -23.34 66.79 110.34
CA ALA A 239 -24.55 66.99 109.56
C ALA A 239 -24.85 68.48 109.53
N SER A 240 -24.40 69.15 108.48
CA SER A 240 -24.83 70.50 108.12
C SER A 240 -25.89 70.37 107.02
N ASN A 241 -27.07 70.95 107.28
CA ASN A 241 -28.23 70.99 106.40
C ASN A 241 -27.96 71.84 105.15
N SER A 242 -27.09 71.32 104.27
CA SER A 242 -26.71 71.81 102.94
C SER A 242 -26.68 70.63 101.95
N SER A 243 -27.39 69.54 102.27
CA SER A 243 -27.31 68.22 101.62
C SER A 243 -27.84 68.19 100.19
N LEU A 244 -28.90 68.95 99.88
CA LEU A 244 -29.55 68.88 98.57
C LEU A 244 -28.76 69.58 97.45
N VAL A 245 -28.03 70.66 97.76
CA VAL A 245 -27.27 71.42 96.74
C VAL A 245 -26.00 70.70 96.32
N LYS A 246 -25.26 70.12 97.28
CA LYS A 246 -24.03 69.35 96.99
C LYS A 246 -24.32 68.02 96.28
N GLU A 247 -25.45 67.39 96.58
CA GLU A 247 -25.92 66.20 95.88
C GLU A 247 -26.32 66.53 94.44
N SER A 248 -27.02 67.66 94.22
CA SER A 248 -27.32 68.16 92.87
C SER A 248 -26.05 68.46 92.07
N GLU A 249 -25.04 69.11 92.67
CA GLU A 249 -23.75 69.37 92.01
C GLU A 249 -22.97 68.10 91.69
N PHE A 250 -23.03 67.09 92.57
CA PHE A 250 -22.43 65.77 92.32
C PHE A 250 -23.07 65.08 91.12
N TRP A 251 -24.41 65.08 91.04
CA TRP A 251 -25.12 64.50 89.90
C TRP A 251 -24.86 65.26 88.60
N LEU A 252 -24.77 66.59 88.64
CA LEU A 252 -24.38 67.42 87.48
C LEU A 252 -22.96 67.10 86.99
N ARG A 253 -21.98 66.99 87.90
CA ARG A 253 -20.60 66.59 87.53
C ARG A 253 -20.53 65.17 87.00
N ARG A 254 -21.25 64.23 87.62
CA ARG A 254 -21.31 62.84 87.16
C ARG A 254 -21.98 62.73 85.79
N HIS A 255 -23.04 63.50 85.56
CA HIS A 255 -23.70 63.58 84.26
C HIS A 255 -22.80 64.24 83.21
N ALA A 256 -22.05 65.29 83.56
CA ALA A 256 -21.08 65.91 82.66
C ALA A 256 -19.96 64.93 82.27
N ILE A 257 -19.38 64.21 83.25
CA ILE A 257 -18.35 63.19 83.00
C ILE A 257 -18.91 62.04 82.14
N GLU A 258 -20.13 61.58 82.42
CA GLU A 258 -20.76 60.52 81.64
C GLU A 258 -21.08 60.99 80.22
N SER A 259 -21.54 62.24 80.04
CA SER A 259 -21.78 62.85 78.74
C SER A 259 -20.48 62.95 77.92
N GLU A 260 -19.39 63.43 78.53
CA GLU A 260 -18.07 63.48 77.88
C GLU A 260 -17.58 62.07 77.49
N ARG A 261 -17.76 61.08 78.37
CA ARG A 261 -17.40 59.69 78.10
C ARG A 261 -18.23 59.11 76.95
N ILE A 262 -19.52 59.40 76.89
CA ILE A 262 -20.40 58.99 75.79
C ILE A 262 -19.91 59.63 74.48
N GLU A 263 -19.67 60.95 74.47
CA GLU A 263 -19.16 61.65 73.29
C GLU A 263 -17.79 61.10 72.84
N GLU A 264 -16.88 60.79 73.75
CA GLU A 264 -15.59 60.15 73.43
C GLU A 264 -15.80 58.75 72.81
N THR A 265 -16.73 57.97 73.35
CA THR A 265 -17.05 56.65 72.78
C THR A 265 -17.68 56.77 71.40
N GLU A 266 -18.51 57.78 71.15
CA GLU A 266 -19.11 58.05 69.84
C GLU A 266 -18.05 58.51 68.82
N ARG A 267 -17.15 59.42 69.22
CA ARG A 267 -16.01 59.82 68.37
C ARG A 267 -15.13 58.63 68.01
N LEU A 268 -14.86 57.74 68.96
CA LEU A 268 -14.09 56.52 68.70
C LEU A 268 -14.85 55.56 67.77
N LYS A 269 -16.17 55.39 67.96
CA LYS A 269 -17.01 54.58 67.07
C LYS A 269 -17.01 55.12 65.64
N SER A 270 -17.24 56.42 65.44
CA SER A 270 -17.16 57.04 64.11
C SER A 270 -15.77 56.88 63.48
N SER A 271 -14.69 57.02 64.25
CA SER A 271 -13.33 56.78 63.75
C SER A 271 -13.11 55.33 63.29
N LEU A 272 -13.65 54.35 64.02
CA LEU A 272 -13.57 52.94 63.66
C LEU A 272 -14.42 52.62 62.43
N GLU A 273 -15.64 53.14 62.35
CA GLU A 273 -16.52 52.99 61.18
C GLU A 273 -15.89 53.59 59.92
N ASP A 274 -15.25 54.76 60.01
CA ASP A 274 -14.55 55.37 58.89
C ASP A 274 -13.33 54.57 58.44
N ARG A 275 -12.65 53.91 59.39
CA ARG A 275 -11.53 53.01 59.08
C ARG A 275 -12.02 51.72 58.41
N GLU A 276 -13.15 51.19 58.87
CA GLU A 276 -13.80 50.01 58.29
C GLU A 276 -14.29 50.30 56.87
N LYS A 277 -15.02 51.39 56.66
CA LYS A 277 -15.46 51.84 55.31
C LYS A 277 -14.28 52.01 54.35
N ARG A 278 -13.17 52.59 54.80
CA ARG A 278 -11.94 52.70 53.99
C ARG A 278 -11.34 51.33 53.67
N ALA A 279 -11.32 50.40 54.63
CA ALA A 279 -10.84 49.05 54.42
C ALA A 279 -11.73 48.28 53.42
N GLU A 280 -13.05 48.39 53.54
CA GLU A 280 -14.02 47.79 52.60
C GLU A 280 -13.83 48.32 51.18
N GLN A 281 -13.71 49.64 51.01
CA GLN A 281 -13.45 50.24 49.69
C GLN A 281 -12.14 49.75 49.06
N LEU A 282 -11.09 49.54 49.87
CA LEU A 282 -9.83 48.98 49.38
C LEU A 282 -9.96 47.53 48.97
N VAL A 283 -10.67 46.71 49.75
CA VAL A 283 -10.95 45.30 49.41
C VAL A 283 -11.76 45.24 48.11
N GLU A 284 -12.84 46.01 48.01
CA GLU A 284 -13.70 46.05 46.84
C GLU A 284 -12.93 46.50 45.58
N LYS A 285 -12.07 47.53 45.70
CA LYS A 285 -11.20 47.96 44.61
C LYS A 285 -10.25 46.84 44.17
N ASN A 286 -9.63 46.14 45.13
CA ASN A 286 -8.69 45.06 44.85
C ASN A 286 -9.40 43.85 44.21
N GLU A 287 -10.62 43.53 44.63
CA GLU A 287 -11.44 42.51 44.00
C GLU A 287 -11.82 42.87 42.56
N ARG A 288 -12.22 44.13 42.32
CA ARG A 288 -12.49 44.64 40.97
C ARG A 288 -11.24 44.56 40.07
N GLU A 289 -10.07 44.93 40.59
CA GLU A 289 -8.80 44.81 39.85
C GLU A 289 -8.45 43.34 39.58
N ARG A 290 -8.67 42.44 40.55
CA ARG A 290 -8.45 41.00 40.38
C ARG A 290 -9.39 40.40 39.32
N GLN A 291 -10.66 40.79 39.31
CA GLN A 291 -11.63 40.36 38.30
C GLN A 291 -11.22 40.82 36.90
N ARG A 292 -10.87 42.10 36.73
CA ARG A 292 -10.34 42.62 35.46
C ARG A 292 -9.08 41.88 35.00
N GLY A 293 -8.17 41.58 35.93
CA GLY A 293 -6.97 40.80 35.64
C GLY A 293 -7.28 39.39 35.13
N LEU A 294 -8.29 38.73 35.71
CA LEU A 294 -8.75 37.42 35.26
C LEU A 294 -9.39 37.48 33.86
N GLU A 295 -10.21 38.49 33.59
CA GLU A 295 -10.83 38.69 32.27
C GLU A 295 -9.78 38.91 31.17
N ILE A 296 -8.80 39.77 31.42
CA ILE A 296 -7.69 40.02 30.49
C ILE A 296 -6.89 38.73 30.27
N ALA A 297 -6.55 38.00 31.33
CA ALA A 297 -5.82 36.75 31.23
C ALA A 297 -6.60 35.68 30.44
N HIS A 298 -7.92 35.61 30.60
CA HIS A 298 -8.79 34.73 29.84
C HIS A 298 -8.79 35.10 28.35
N TYR A 299 -9.00 36.38 28.04
CA TYR A 299 -8.97 36.90 26.68
C TYR A 299 -7.63 36.64 25.98
N GLU A 300 -6.50 36.87 26.67
CA GLU A 300 -5.17 36.58 26.14
C GLU A 300 -4.96 35.09 25.87
N ARG A 301 -5.44 34.22 26.77
CA ARG A 301 -5.37 32.76 26.58
C ARG A 301 -6.15 32.33 25.34
N GLU A 302 -7.38 32.83 25.18
CA GLU A 302 -8.20 32.53 24.00
C GLU A 302 -7.54 33.04 22.71
N ARG A 303 -7.01 34.26 22.73
CA ARG A 303 -6.30 34.83 21.59
C ARG A 303 -5.11 33.93 21.18
N ARG A 304 -4.27 33.54 22.14
CA ARG A 304 -3.14 32.63 21.87
C ARG A 304 -3.59 31.28 21.33
N LEU A 305 -4.71 30.75 21.83
CA LEU A 305 -5.29 29.51 21.32
C LEU A 305 -5.76 29.65 19.87
N ARG A 306 -6.44 30.75 19.52
CA ARG A 306 -6.85 31.04 18.14
C ARG A 306 -5.64 31.19 17.20
N GLU A 307 -4.61 31.91 17.63
CA GLU A 307 -3.37 32.07 16.87
C GLU A 307 -2.68 30.71 16.65
N ALA A 308 -2.61 29.86 17.67
CA ALA A 308 -2.05 28.51 17.55
C ALA A 308 -2.88 27.63 16.60
N GLN A 309 -4.21 27.70 16.65
CA GLN A 309 -5.10 26.99 15.73
C GLN A 309 -4.92 27.47 14.28
N ASN A 310 -4.80 28.77 14.05
CA ASN A 310 -4.58 29.32 12.71
C ASN A 310 -3.23 28.86 12.15
N ARG A 311 -2.14 28.95 12.94
CA ARG A 311 -0.83 28.42 12.53
C ARG A 311 -0.89 26.93 12.20
N ARG A 312 -1.65 26.14 12.97
CA ARG A 312 -1.85 24.72 12.67
C ARG A 312 -2.58 24.52 11.34
N ARG A 313 -3.66 25.27 11.09
CA ARG A 313 -4.38 25.23 9.80
C ARG A 313 -3.49 25.63 8.62
N GLU A 314 -2.64 26.63 8.78
CA GLU A 314 -1.67 27.04 7.76
C GLU A 314 -0.67 25.93 7.46
N LEU A 315 -0.11 25.29 8.49
CA LEU A 315 0.78 24.14 8.32
C LEU A 315 0.07 22.96 7.64
N ASP A 316 -1.16 22.63 8.06
CA ASP A 316 -1.96 21.56 7.47
C ASP A 316 -2.25 21.88 5.98
N SER A 317 -2.60 23.13 5.66
CA SER A 317 -2.82 23.59 4.27
C SER A 317 -1.56 23.49 3.42
N MET A 318 -0.39 23.83 3.96
CA MET A 318 0.89 23.66 3.26
C MET A 318 1.23 22.18 3.05
N LEU A 319 1.01 21.33 4.05
CA LEU A 319 1.23 19.89 3.91
C LEU A 319 0.32 19.29 2.83
N ASP A 320 -0.92 19.75 2.75
CA ASP A 320 -1.87 19.29 1.73
C ASP A 320 -1.55 19.84 0.33
N SER A 321 -0.98 21.04 0.19
CA SER A 321 -0.43 21.48 -1.11
C SER A 321 0.76 20.62 -1.52
N TYR A 322 1.72 20.38 -0.63
CA TYR A 322 2.86 19.50 -0.94
C TYR A 322 2.43 18.08 -1.32
N ARG A 323 1.41 17.53 -0.65
CA ARG A 323 0.84 16.21 -1.01
C ARG A 323 0.24 16.22 -2.41
N ARG A 324 -0.50 17.26 -2.78
CA ARG A 324 -1.08 17.42 -4.12
C ARG A 324 0.01 17.55 -5.19
N ASP A 325 1.03 18.37 -4.97
CA ASP A 325 2.13 18.55 -5.92
C ASP A 325 2.89 17.23 -6.17
N LEU A 326 3.09 16.43 -5.11
CA LEU A 326 3.69 15.10 -5.22
C LEU A 326 2.80 14.12 -5.99
N GLN A 327 1.49 14.17 -5.79
CA GLN A 327 0.53 13.36 -6.54
C GLN A 327 0.53 13.74 -8.02
N GLU A 328 0.44 15.04 -8.32
CA GLU A 328 0.47 15.56 -9.69
C GLU A 328 1.77 15.16 -10.40
N THR A 329 2.92 15.28 -9.73
CA THR A 329 4.21 14.83 -10.29
C THR A 329 4.21 13.34 -10.61
N ARG A 330 3.60 12.50 -9.76
CA ARG A 330 3.46 11.06 -10.01
C ARG A 330 2.52 10.77 -11.17
N GLU A 331 1.42 11.49 -11.28
CA GLU A 331 0.46 11.36 -12.38
C GLU A 331 1.08 11.77 -13.71
N ILE A 332 1.79 12.90 -13.76
CA ILE A 332 2.52 13.37 -14.95
C ILE A 332 3.57 12.34 -15.38
N THR A 333 4.36 11.82 -14.43
CA THR A 333 5.38 10.81 -14.76
C THR A 333 4.76 9.50 -15.25
N GLN A 334 3.64 9.07 -14.65
CA GLN A 334 2.90 7.90 -15.11
C GLN A 334 2.29 8.13 -16.51
N GLN A 335 1.74 9.31 -16.77
CA GLN A 335 1.17 9.66 -18.07
C GLN A 335 2.25 9.68 -19.16
N LYS A 336 3.38 10.34 -18.91
CA LYS A 336 4.53 10.33 -19.83
C LYS A 336 5.04 8.91 -20.08
N ALA A 337 5.03 8.04 -19.07
CA ALA A 337 5.40 6.64 -19.25
C ALA A 337 4.39 5.88 -20.14
N ARG A 338 3.09 6.14 -19.99
CA ARG A 338 2.03 5.56 -20.84
C ARG A 338 2.15 6.03 -22.29
N GLU A 339 2.36 7.32 -22.51
CA GLU A 339 2.57 7.89 -23.85
C GLU A 339 3.80 7.29 -24.53
N ARG A 340 4.93 7.17 -23.80
CA ARG A 340 6.13 6.50 -24.33
C ARG A 340 5.89 5.03 -24.65
N ALA A 341 5.12 4.32 -23.83
CA ALA A 341 4.77 2.92 -24.10
C ALA A 341 3.88 2.80 -25.35
N PHE A 342 2.91 3.71 -25.50
CA PHE A 342 2.05 3.77 -26.68
C PHE A 342 2.84 4.06 -27.95
N MET A 343 3.76 5.04 -27.93
CA MET A 343 4.62 5.37 -29.06
C MET A 343 5.49 4.17 -29.47
N ARG A 344 6.11 3.47 -28.51
CA ARG A 344 6.90 2.25 -28.81
C ARG A 344 6.05 1.16 -29.47
N LEU A 345 4.84 0.94 -28.98
CA LEU A 345 3.93 -0.06 -29.56
C LEU A 345 3.54 0.33 -30.99
N SER A 346 3.24 1.60 -31.24
CA SER A 346 2.92 2.12 -32.57
C SER A 346 4.11 1.97 -33.53
N GLU A 347 5.31 2.32 -33.10
CA GLU A 347 6.54 2.15 -33.89
C GLU A 347 6.81 0.67 -34.20
N GLU A 348 6.62 -0.23 -33.23
CA GLU A 348 6.79 -1.67 -33.44
C GLU A 348 5.77 -2.21 -34.45
N LEU A 349 4.52 -1.75 -34.38
CA LEU A 349 3.49 -2.10 -35.35
C LEU A 349 3.87 -1.61 -36.76
N GLN A 350 4.32 -0.37 -36.89
CA GLN A 350 4.79 0.19 -38.16
C GLN A 350 5.98 -0.60 -38.73
N ARG A 351 6.95 -0.97 -37.89
CA ARG A 351 8.08 -1.81 -38.30
C ARG A 351 7.61 -3.17 -38.82
N LYS A 352 6.67 -3.83 -38.13
CA LYS A 352 6.10 -5.11 -38.57
C LYS A 352 5.34 -4.97 -39.89
N VAL A 353 4.62 -3.88 -40.10
CA VAL A 353 3.94 -3.60 -41.37
C VAL A 353 4.96 -3.41 -42.49
N HIS A 354 6.02 -2.62 -42.26
CA HIS A 354 7.07 -2.40 -43.25
C HIS A 354 7.83 -3.70 -43.58
N GLU A 355 8.17 -4.51 -42.58
CA GLU A 355 8.80 -5.82 -42.76
C GLU A 355 7.91 -6.77 -43.59
N ARG A 356 6.59 -6.77 -43.35
CA ARG A 356 5.64 -7.53 -44.17
C ARG A 356 5.62 -7.05 -45.62
N GLN A 357 5.61 -5.73 -45.84
CA GLN A 357 5.64 -5.15 -47.18
C GLN A 357 6.93 -5.53 -47.93
N GLN A 358 8.08 -5.47 -47.27
CA GLN A 358 9.35 -5.90 -47.86
C GLN A 358 9.36 -7.39 -48.20
N LYS A 359 8.86 -8.25 -47.30
CA LYS A 359 8.73 -9.69 -47.57
C LYS A 359 7.79 -9.95 -48.75
N GLU A 360 6.68 -9.23 -48.84
CA GLU A 360 5.75 -9.36 -49.96
C GLU A 360 6.39 -8.91 -51.28
N GLN A 361 7.18 -7.83 -51.28
CA GLN A 361 7.95 -7.40 -52.44
C GLN A 361 8.95 -8.46 -52.89
N HIS A 362 9.72 -9.03 -51.95
CA HIS A 362 10.64 -10.13 -52.27
C HIS A 362 9.92 -11.37 -52.79
N ILE A 363 8.76 -11.73 -52.23
CA ILE A 363 7.96 -12.85 -52.74
C ILE A 363 7.49 -12.57 -54.17
N LYS A 364 7.05 -11.33 -54.48
CA LYS A 364 6.63 -10.93 -55.83
C LYS A 364 7.80 -10.99 -56.83
N GLU A 365 8.97 -10.49 -56.45
CA GLU A 365 10.18 -10.56 -57.27
C GLU A 365 10.60 -12.00 -57.54
N ASN A 366 10.63 -12.84 -56.50
CA ASN A 366 10.93 -14.27 -56.63
C ASN A 366 9.90 -14.97 -57.54
N ALA A 367 8.61 -14.67 -57.41
CA ALA A 367 7.57 -15.21 -58.27
C ALA A 367 7.77 -14.80 -59.74
N LYS A 368 8.15 -13.55 -59.98
CA LYS A 368 8.48 -13.05 -61.33
C LYS A 368 9.66 -13.79 -61.93
N GLN A 369 10.75 -13.99 -61.18
CA GLN A 369 11.91 -14.76 -61.64
C GLN A 369 11.55 -16.22 -61.95
N ILE A 370 10.69 -16.84 -61.14
CA ILE A 370 10.20 -18.20 -61.40
C ILE A 370 9.40 -18.22 -62.70
N GLN A 371 8.53 -17.24 -62.93
CA GLN A 371 7.75 -17.14 -64.17
C GLN A 371 8.64 -16.95 -65.40
N GLU A 372 9.64 -16.05 -65.32
CA GLU A 372 10.61 -15.84 -66.40
C GLU A 372 11.36 -17.13 -66.74
N ARG A 373 11.86 -17.86 -65.74
CA ARG A 373 12.49 -19.17 -65.96
C ARG A 373 11.54 -20.19 -66.57
N GLN A 374 10.27 -20.19 -66.16
CA GLN A 374 9.26 -21.06 -66.77
C GLN A 374 9.00 -20.71 -68.24
N GLU A 375 8.95 -19.42 -68.58
CA GLU A 375 8.79 -18.96 -69.95
C GLU A 375 10.00 -19.30 -70.82
N GLU A 376 11.22 -19.13 -70.30
CA GLU A 376 12.45 -19.56 -70.96
C GLU A 376 12.46 -21.08 -71.19
N TRP A 377 12.05 -21.86 -70.18
CA TRP A 377 11.92 -23.31 -70.33
C TRP A 377 10.87 -23.70 -71.37
N ARG A 378 9.73 -23.00 -71.42
CA ARG A 378 8.72 -23.19 -72.49
C ARG A 378 9.29 -22.86 -73.87
N ARG A 379 9.95 -21.71 -74.04
CA ARG A 379 10.55 -21.30 -75.33
C ARG A 379 11.62 -22.29 -75.81
N THR A 380 12.47 -22.76 -74.89
CA THR A 380 13.50 -23.75 -75.24
C THR A 380 12.89 -25.09 -75.60
N ALA A 381 11.84 -25.55 -74.90
CA ALA A 381 11.10 -26.75 -75.26
C ALA A 381 10.43 -26.64 -76.65
N GLU A 382 9.77 -25.50 -76.93
CA GLU A 382 9.17 -25.20 -78.23
C GLU A 382 10.21 -25.18 -79.35
N ALA A 383 11.38 -24.57 -79.13
CA ALA A 383 12.47 -24.54 -80.10
C ALA A 383 13.02 -25.95 -80.39
N ILE A 384 13.19 -26.78 -79.36
CA ILE A 384 13.61 -28.18 -79.53
C ILE A 384 12.55 -28.96 -80.30
N GLN A 385 11.27 -28.74 -80.02
CA GLN A 385 10.18 -29.40 -80.72
C GLN A 385 10.11 -28.99 -82.18
N LYS A 386 10.27 -27.69 -82.48
CA LYS A 386 10.35 -27.16 -83.84
C LYS A 386 11.54 -27.76 -84.61
N GLN A 387 12.72 -27.87 -83.98
CA GLN A 387 13.88 -28.52 -84.61
C GLN A 387 13.61 -29.99 -84.93
N LYS A 388 12.91 -30.72 -84.06
CA LYS A 388 12.49 -32.11 -84.33
C LYS A 388 11.50 -32.18 -85.49
N GLU A 389 10.52 -31.27 -85.55
CA GLU A 389 9.55 -31.19 -86.64
C GLU A 389 10.23 -30.88 -87.98
N GLU A 390 11.13 -29.89 -88.02
CA GLU A 390 11.94 -29.56 -89.20
C GLU A 390 12.81 -30.75 -89.65
N HIS A 391 13.39 -31.50 -88.71
CA HIS A 391 14.15 -32.70 -89.02
C HIS A 391 13.28 -33.81 -89.63
N VAL A 392 12.09 -34.04 -89.07
CA VAL A 392 11.11 -34.99 -89.62
C VAL A 392 10.65 -34.55 -91.01
N GLN A 393 10.39 -33.28 -91.23
CA GLN A 393 10.02 -32.73 -92.54
C GLN A 393 11.12 -32.98 -93.57
N LYS A 394 12.38 -32.68 -93.26
CA LYS A 394 13.51 -32.98 -94.15
C LYS A 394 13.61 -34.47 -94.50
N LEU A 395 13.44 -35.35 -93.51
CA LEU A 395 13.42 -36.80 -93.76
C LEU A 395 12.26 -37.23 -94.67
N LEU A 396 11.10 -36.60 -94.56
CA LEU A 396 9.95 -36.85 -95.44
C LEU A 396 10.23 -36.35 -96.87
N GLU A 397 10.80 -35.16 -97.02
CA GLU A 397 11.20 -34.60 -98.31
C GLU A 397 12.26 -35.47 -99.00
N GLU A 398 13.31 -35.89 -98.28
CA GLU A 398 14.32 -36.81 -98.80
C GLU A 398 13.72 -38.16 -99.24
N LYS A 399 12.75 -38.69 -98.47
CA LYS A 399 12.03 -39.91 -98.86
C LYS A 399 11.21 -39.70 -100.12
N GLU A 400 10.48 -38.59 -100.25
CA GLU A 400 9.70 -38.29 -101.45
C GLU A 400 10.60 -38.09 -102.67
N LEU A 401 11.74 -37.41 -102.51
CA LEU A 401 12.74 -37.28 -103.58
C LEU A 401 13.26 -38.65 -104.04
N LYS A 402 13.62 -39.55 -103.11
CA LYS A 402 14.04 -40.92 -103.46
C LYS A 402 12.92 -41.71 -104.13
N ILE A 403 11.67 -41.53 -103.69
CA ILE A 403 10.50 -42.14 -104.33
C ILE A 403 10.36 -41.60 -105.76
N GLN A 404 10.53 -40.29 -105.97
CA GLN A 404 10.49 -39.67 -107.29
C GLN A 404 11.64 -40.13 -108.20
N GLU A 405 12.86 -40.22 -107.68
CA GLU A 405 14.01 -40.79 -108.41
C GLU A 405 13.73 -42.23 -108.82
N SER A 406 13.21 -43.06 -107.90
CA SER A 406 12.81 -44.44 -108.19
C SER A 406 11.70 -44.51 -109.25
N ARG A 407 10.69 -43.63 -109.18
CA ARG A 407 9.63 -43.51 -110.21
C ARG A 407 10.21 -43.10 -111.57
N ASN A 408 11.09 -42.10 -111.62
CA ASN A 408 11.73 -41.64 -112.84
C ASN A 408 12.61 -42.72 -113.47
N LEU A 409 13.37 -43.46 -112.64
CA LEU A 409 14.17 -44.60 -113.09
C LEU A 409 13.28 -45.72 -113.65
N ALA A 410 12.16 -46.02 -112.98
CA ALA A 410 11.18 -46.99 -113.48
C ALA A 410 10.61 -46.57 -114.84
N LEU A 411 10.22 -45.30 -114.99
CA LEU A 411 9.76 -44.75 -116.27
C LEU A 411 10.85 -44.76 -117.36
N ALA A 412 12.10 -44.47 -117.02
CA ALA A 412 13.22 -44.55 -117.96
C ALA A 412 13.49 -46.00 -118.39
N ALA A 413 13.42 -46.95 -117.46
CA ALA A 413 13.54 -48.37 -117.75
C ALA A 413 12.36 -48.87 -118.61
N GLU A 414 11.15 -48.37 -118.38
CA GLU A 414 9.97 -48.65 -119.21
C GLU A 414 10.14 -48.11 -120.63
N ARG A 415 10.57 -46.85 -120.81
CA ARG A 415 10.89 -46.29 -122.13
C ARG A 415 11.97 -47.08 -122.85
N LEU A 416 13.04 -47.48 -122.14
CA LEU A 416 14.09 -48.31 -122.72
C LEU A 416 13.54 -49.68 -123.15
N ARG A 417 12.64 -50.28 -122.37
CA ARG A 417 11.94 -51.52 -122.77
C ARG A 417 11.09 -51.30 -124.01
N GLU A 418 10.28 -50.25 -124.06
CA GLU A 418 9.48 -49.89 -125.25
C GLU A 418 10.35 -49.64 -126.48
N GLU A 419 11.49 -48.96 -126.32
CA GLU A 419 12.44 -48.68 -127.39
C GLU A 419 13.15 -49.96 -127.86
N MET A 420 13.56 -50.83 -126.94
CA MET A 420 14.05 -52.18 -127.27
C MET A 420 13.00 -52.99 -128.03
N LEU A 421 11.73 -52.94 -127.59
CA LEU A 421 10.63 -53.59 -128.29
C LEU A 421 10.46 -53.03 -129.72
N ARG A 422 10.63 -51.71 -129.90
CA ARG A 422 10.58 -51.02 -131.20
C ARG A 422 11.76 -51.36 -132.12
N VAL A 423 13.00 -51.22 -131.64
CA VAL A 423 14.25 -51.37 -132.42
C VAL A 423 14.46 -52.81 -132.84
N TYR A 424 14.22 -53.75 -131.93
CA TYR A 424 14.40 -55.17 -132.23
C TYR A 424 13.18 -55.80 -132.90
N ASN A 425 12.12 -55.03 -133.21
CA ASN A 425 10.83 -55.55 -133.66
C ASN A 425 10.43 -56.78 -132.82
N LEU A 426 10.61 -56.75 -131.49
CA LEU A 426 10.20 -57.87 -130.63
C LEU A 426 8.67 -57.97 -130.53
N ASP A 427 7.97 -56.93 -130.97
CA ASP A 427 6.56 -56.96 -131.36
C ASP A 427 6.30 -57.98 -132.48
N SER A 428 7.34 -58.40 -133.21
CA SER A 428 7.31 -59.53 -134.14
C SER A 428 7.21 -60.86 -133.43
N PHE A 429 7.67 -61.04 -132.19
CA PHE A 429 7.51 -62.33 -131.50
C PHE A 429 6.05 -62.54 -131.06
N ASP A 430 5.41 -61.57 -130.40
CA ASP A 430 4.00 -61.69 -130.05
C ASP A 430 3.08 -61.61 -131.27
N LYS A 431 3.39 -60.81 -132.31
CA LYS A 431 2.66 -60.88 -133.58
C LYS A 431 2.95 -62.16 -134.37
N LYS A 432 4.13 -62.79 -134.24
CA LYS A 432 4.42 -64.12 -134.81
C LYS A 432 3.76 -65.21 -133.98
N ALA A 433 3.67 -65.10 -132.67
CA ALA A 433 2.97 -66.02 -131.79
C ALA A 433 1.45 -65.92 -131.98
N GLN A 434 0.89 -64.71 -132.13
CA GLN A 434 -0.49 -64.50 -132.54
C GLN A 434 -0.73 -64.93 -133.99
N ARG A 435 0.21 -64.76 -134.92
CA ARG A 435 0.11 -65.36 -136.27
C ARG A 435 0.17 -66.88 -136.22
N VAL A 436 1.03 -67.50 -135.41
CA VAL A 436 1.11 -68.96 -135.23
C VAL A 436 -0.15 -69.49 -134.54
N ALA A 437 -0.69 -68.77 -133.55
CA ALA A 437 -1.97 -69.08 -132.93
C ALA A 437 -3.13 -68.96 -133.93
N LEU A 438 -3.17 -67.89 -134.74
CA LEU A 438 -4.15 -67.74 -135.84
C LEU A 438 -3.98 -68.79 -136.94
N ILE A 439 -2.75 -69.19 -137.28
CA ILE A 439 -2.47 -70.27 -138.24
C ILE A 439 -2.98 -71.62 -137.70
N ASN A 440 -2.79 -71.88 -136.41
CA ASN A 440 -3.34 -73.06 -135.74
C ASN A 440 -4.88 -73.01 -135.60
N GLU A 441 -5.48 -71.85 -135.33
CA GLU A 441 -6.94 -71.68 -135.23
C GLU A 441 -7.64 -71.69 -136.59
N LEU A 442 -6.98 -71.24 -137.66
CA LEU A 442 -7.51 -71.25 -139.04
C LEU A 442 -7.19 -72.54 -139.82
N GLY A 443 -6.47 -73.50 -139.22
CA GLY A 443 -6.23 -74.82 -139.82
C GLY A 443 -5.46 -74.80 -141.15
N LEU A 444 -4.63 -73.79 -141.38
CA LEU A 444 -3.81 -73.68 -142.59
C LEU A 444 -2.47 -74.43 -142.39
N GLU A 445 -2.56 -75.75 -142.23
CA GLU A 445 -1.44 -76.65 -142.45
C GLU A 445 -1.38 -77.03 -143.95
N ASN A 446 -0.21 -76.85 -144.55
CA ASN A 446 0.27 -77.42 -145.81
C ASN A 446 -0.19 -76.76 -147.14
N THR A 447 0.77 -76.17 -147.88
CA THR A 447 1.49 -76.87 -148.97
C THR A 447 2.59 -75.96 -149.55
N PHE A 448 3.78 -76.53 -149.75
CA PHE A 448 5.05 -75.98 -150.30
C PHE A 448 6.04 -75.33 -149.34
#